data_AF-A0A5K1B2Y2-F1
#
_entry.id   AF-A0A5K1B2Y2-F1
#
_cell.length_a   1.000
_cell.length_b   1.000
_cell.length_c   1.000
_cell.angle_alpha   90.00
_cell.angle_beta   90.00
_cell.angle_gamma   90.00
#
_symmetry.space_group_name_H-M   'P 1'
#
loop_
_entity.id
_entity.type
_entity.pdbx_description
1 polymer ?
#
loop_
_entity_poly.entity_id
_entity_poly.type
_entity_poly.pdbx_seq_one_letter_code
_entity_poly.pdbx_strand_id
1 'polypeptide(L)' 'SHFGKEVHNDGWLLTVALIEGSGIASASGTRFSDPYVTFTCNSKNLRSSVQLQSRDPQWN' A
#
# COMPACT_ATOMS: atom_id res chain seq x y z
N SER A 1 43.52 -7.28 -9.58
CA SER A 1 42.50 -8.08 -8.89
C SER A 1 41.51 -7.14 -8.23
N HIS A 2 40.35 -6.91 -8.87
CA HIS A 2 39.28 -6.13 -8.23
C HIS A 2 38.55 -7.08 -7.26
N PHE A 3 38.76 -6.87 -5.95
CA PHE A 3 37.95 -7.53 -4.93
C PHE A 3 36.51 -7.02 -5.08
N GLY A 4 35.62 -7.89 -5.54
CA GLY A 4 34.19 -7.70 -5.41
C GLY A 4 33.84 -7.71 -3.93
N LYS A 5 33.49 -6.54 -3.38
CA LYS A 5 32.89 -6.46 -2.05
C LYS A 5 31.47 -7.04 -2.16
N GLU A 6 31.30 -8.24 -1.65
CA GLU A 6 29.96 -8.76 -1.37
C GLU A 6 29.37 -7.91 -0.24
N VAL A 7 28.40 -7.08 -0.58
CA VAL A 7 27.59 -6.35 0.42
C VAL A 7 26.67 -7.38 1.05
N HIS A 8 27.03 -7.85 2.25
CA HIS A 8 26.07 -8.51 3.14
C HIS A 8 24.99 -7.49 3.50
N ASN A 9 23.87 -7.54 2.79
CA ASN A 9 22.69 -6.75 3.12
C ASN A 9 21.96 -7.45 4.28
N ASP A 10 22.43 -7.23 5.50
CA ASP A 10 21.57 -7.34 6.67
C ASP A 10 20.62 -6.13 6.65
N GLY A 11 19.70 -6.14 5.69
CA GLY A 11 18.76 -5.06 5.45
C GLY A 11 17.75 -4.95 6.58
N TRP A 12 17.34 -3.73 6.91
CA TRP A 12 16.21 -3.49 7.81
C TRP A 12 14.89 -3.96 7.15
N LEU A 13 14.09 -4.76 7.85
CA LEU A 13 12.75 -5.16 7.41
C LEU A 13 11.73 -4.10 7.80
N LEU A 14 10.96 -3.63 6.83
CA LEU A 14 9.78 -2.79 7.04
C LEU A 14 8.52 -3.61 6.76
N THR A 15 7.64 -3.71 7.76
CA THR A 15 6.32 -4.32 7.62
C THR A 15 5.26 -3.24 7.81
N VAL A 16 4.33 -3.16 6.88
CA VAL A 16 3.18 -2.25 6.94
C VAL A 16 1.91 -3.09 6.84
N ALA A 17 1.02 -2.95 7.82
CA ALA A 17 -0.28 -3.60 7.80
C ALA A 17 -1.33 -2.59 7.32
N LEU A 18 -2.07 -2.95 6.27
CA LEU A 18 -3.25 -2.21 5.84
C LEU A 18 -4.46 -2.76 6.59
N ILE A 19 -5.07 -1.95 7.46
CA ILE A 19 -6.24 -2.39 8.25
C ILE A 19 -7.52 -1.85 7.63
N GLU A 20 -7.74 -0.54 7.72
CA GLU A 20 -8.99 0.09 7.31
C GLU A 20 -8.80 1.52 6.82
N GLY A 21 -9.82 2.03 6.13
CA GLY A 21 -10.03 3.45 5.86
C GLY A 21 -11.41 3.86 6.36
N SER A 22 -11.63 5.14 6.64
CA SER A 22 -12.93 5.63 7.10
C SER A 22 -13.32 6.95 6.44
N GLY A 23 -14.62 7.11 6.18
CA GLY A 23 -15.20 8.35 5.67
C GLY A 23 -14.74 8.74 4.26
N ILE A 24 -14.30 7.78 3.44
CA ILE A 24 -13.80 8.05 2.09
C ILE A 24 -14.90 8.76 1.27
N ALA A 25 -14.52 9.90 0.70
CA ALA A 25 -15.42 10.76 -0.06
C ALA A 25 -15.63 10.19 -1.47
N SER A 26 -16.88 10.28 -1.95
CA SER A 26 -17.18 9.92 -3.33
C SER A 26 -16.78 11.02 -4.30
N ALA A 27 -16.07 10.62 -5.35
CA ALA A 27 -15.65 11.51 -6.43
C ALA A 27 -16.78 11.86 -7.42
N SER A 28 -17.88 11.09 -7.46
CA SER A 28 -18.90 11.20 -8.53
C SER A 28 -20.31 11.56 -8.06
N GLY A 29 -20.45 12.09 -6.84
CA GLY A 29 -21.77 12.44 -6.27
C GLY A 29 -22.63 11.22 -5.87
N THR A 30 -22.08 10.01 -6.00
CA THR A 30 -22.66 8.79 -5.45
C THR A 30 -22.39 8.72 -3.94
N ARG A 31 -23.07 7.81 -3.23
CA ARG A 31 -22.78 7.57 -1.80
C ARG A 31 -21.49 6.78 -1.55
N PHE A 32 -20.91 6.13 -2.56
CA PHE A 32 -19.86 5.12 -2.38
C PHE A 32 -18.69 5.31 -3.36
N SER A 33 -17.54 4.70 -3.05
CA SER A 33 -16.33 4.69 -3.88
C SER A 33 -15.73 3.29 -3.94
N ASP A 34 -14.78 3.09 -4.86
CA ASP A 34 -14.04 1.84 -5.00
C ASP A 34 -12.57 2.04 -4.56
N PRO A 35 -12.28 2.30 -3.26
CA PRO A 35 -10.94 2.65 -2.80
C PRO A 35 -9.93 1.51 -2.91
N TYR A 36 -8.69 1.89 -3.19
CA TYR A 36 -7.49 1.05 -3.06
C TYR A 36 -6.33 1.90 -2.51
N VAL A 37 -5.35 1.26 -1.88
CA VAL A 37 -4.15 1.91 -1.34
C VAL A 37 -2.93 1.46 -2.11
N THR A 38 -2.00 2.39 -2.34
CA THR A 38 -0.68 2.10 -2.89
C THR A 38 0.39 2.44 -1.84
N PHE A 39 1.18 1.46 -1.45
CA PHE A 39 2.39 1.65 -0.65
C PHE A 39 3.57 1.92 -1.58
N THR A 40 4.30 3.01 -1.36
CA THR A 40 5.48 3.36 -2.14
C THR A 40 6.71 3.41 -1.25
N CYS A 41 7.78 2.69 -1.60
CA CYS A 41 9.04 2.71 -0.87
C CYS A 41 10.21 2.55 -1.85
N ASN A 42 11.14 3.51 -1.85
CA ASN A 42 12.39 3.46 -2.64
C ASN A 42 12.18 2.92 -4.07
N SER A 43 11.23 3.53 -4.81
CA SER A 43 10.84 3.17 -6.18
C SER A 43 10.01 1.89 -6.37
N LYS A 44 9.65 1.18 -5.30
CA LYS A 44 8.71 0.04 -5.34
C LYS A 44 7.30 0.50 -4.99
N ASN A 45 6.31 -0.07 -5.66
CA ASN A 45 4.89 0.15 -5.38
C ASN A 45 4.19 -1.19 -5.09
N LEU A 46 3.40 -1.25 -4.03
CA LEU A 46 2.51 -2.37 -3.70
C LEU A 46 1.08 -1.84 -3.63
N ARG A 47 0.12 -2.52 -4.25
CA ARG A 47 -1.29 -2.13 -4.23
C ARG A 47 -2.12 -3.11 -3.41
N SER A 48 -3.09 -2.60 -2.67
CA SER A 48 -4.13 -3.42 -2.03
C SER A 48 -5.12 -3.96 -3.06
N SER A 49 -6.01 -4.86 -2.63
CA SER A 49 -7.27 -5.09 -3.32
C SER A 49 -8.12 -3.82 -3.37
N VAL A 50 -8.96 -3.72 -4.40
CA VAL A 50 -10.01 -2.71 -4.48
C VAL A 50 -11.17 -3.16 -3.60
N GLN A 51 -11.65 -2.28 -2.72
CA GLN A 51 -12.89 -2.52 -1.98
C GLN A 51 -14.03 -1.86 -2.73
N LEU A 52 -15.01 -2.63 -3.16
CA LEU A 52 -16.11 -2.10 -3.98
C LEU A 52 -17.13 -1.38 -3.12
N GLN A 53 -17.56 -0.21 -3.59
CA GLN A 53 -18.66 0.58 -3.04
C GLN A 53 -18.58 0.77 -1.51
N SER A 54 -17.41 1.12 -0.99
CA SER A 54 -17.19 1.33 0.44
C SER A 54 -16.71 2.75 0.77
N ARG A 55 -17.24 3.30 1.86
CA ARG A 55 -16.71 4.52 2.49
C ARG A 55 -15.77 4.19 3.66
N ASP A 56 -15.93 3.01 4.23
CA ASP A 56 -15.18 2.51 5.37
C ASP A 56 -14.56 1.14 5.04
N PRO A 57 -13.63 1.06 4.06
CA PRO A 57 -13.04 -0.19 3.59
C PRO A 57 -12.19 -0.90 4.66
N GLN A 58 -12.21 -2.23 4.66
CA GLN A 58 -11.38 -3.11 5.50
C GLN A 58 -10.52 -3.99 4.58
N TRP A 59 -9.23 -4.14 4.89
CA TRP A 59 -8.27 -4.93 4.10
C TRP A 59 -7.58 -6.05 4.88
N ASN A 60 -7.68 -6.03 6.20
CA ASN A 60 -7.27 -7.15 7.05
C ASN A 60 -8.29 -8.29 7.00
#